data_AF-A0A0B4KIC2-F1
#
_entry.id   AF-A0A0B4KIC2-F1
#
_cell.length_a   1.000
_cell.length_b   1.000
_cell.length_c   1.000
_cell.angle_alpha   90.00
_cell.angle_beta   90.00
_cell.angle_gamma   90.00
#
_symmetry.space_group_name_H-M   'P 1'
#
loop_
_entity.id
_entity.type
_entity.pdbx_description
1 polymer ?
#
loop_
_entity_poly.entity_id
_entity_poly.type
_entity_poly.pdbx_seq_one_letter_code
_entity_poly.pdbx_strand_id
1 'polypeptide(L)'
;PILNLESDDSQSGSERAQQKSDVLEWLDDQPPSSVVFLCFGSMRSFGEDQVREIAWGLERSGLRFLWSLRQPPPKETVASPSDYSDPKAVLPEGFLDRAVGIGKVIGWAPQVAILAHPAIGGF
;
A
#
# COMPACT_ATOMS: atom_id res chain seq x y z
N PRO A 1 -8.08 5.61 4.62
CA PRO A 1 -7.52 4.86 3.46
C PRO A 1 -5.97 4.86 3.39
N ILE A 2 -5.25 5.73 4.12
CA ILE A 2 -3.79 5.66 4.27
C ILE A 2 -3.44 5.26 5.71
N LEU A 3 -2.39 4.48 5.92
CA LEU A 3 -1.70 4.34 7.21
C LEU A 3 -0.28 4.91 7.18
N ASN A 4 0.13 5.32 8.38
CA ASN A 4 1.22 6.21 8.78
C ASN A 4 2.46 6.37 7.88
N LEU A 5 2.98 7.60 7.93
CA LEU A 5 3.73 8.32 6.90
C LEU A 5 5.04 8.97 7.42
N GLU A 6 5.46 8.63 8.63
CA GLU A 6 6.67 9.21 9.23
C GLU A 6 7.91 8.41 8.80
N SER A 7 8.61 8.99 7.83
CA SER A 7 9.94 8.58 7.39
C SER A 7 10.98 9.33 8.19
N ASP A 8 11.53 8.67 9.20
CA ASP A 8 12.90 8.95 9.62
C ASP A 8 13.72 7.71 9.24
N ASP A 9 14.87 7.88 8.59
CA ASP A 9 15.77 6.80 8.13
C ASP A 9 16.44 6.02 9.30
N SER A 10 15.84 6.16 10.49
CA SER A 10 16.13 5.49 11.75
C SER A 10 14.90 4.74 12.26
N GLN A 11 14.08 4.14 11.38
CA GLN A 11 12.84 3.46 11.80
C GLN A 11 13.13 2.41 12.89
N SER A 12 12.68 2.72 14.09
CA SER A 12 12.72 1.81 15.24
C SER A 12 11.88 0.58 14.91
N GLY A 13 12.28 -0.60 15.40
CA GLY A 13 11.45 -1.82 15.29
C GLY A 13 10.02 -1.63 15.80
N SER A 14 9.79 -0.63 16.66
CA SER A 14 8.48 -0.23 17.19
C SER A 14 7.52 0.30 16.12
N GLU A 15 7.99 1.12 15.16
CA GLU A 15 7.11 1.78 14.19
C GLU A 15 6.60 0.78 13.13
N ARG A 16 7.48 -0.11 12.66
CA ARG A 16 7.08 -1.21 11.77
C ARG A 16 6.15 -2.20 12.44
N ALA A 17 6.31 -2.42 13.75
CA ALA A 17 5.40 -3.25 14.53
C ALA A 17 4.00 -2.61 14.61
N GLN A 18 3.94 -1.28 14.83
CA GLN A 18 2.67 -0.55 14.83
C GLN A 18 2.00 -0.57 13.45
N GLN A 19 2.73 -0.26 12.38
CA GLN A 19 2.21 -0.34 11.01
C GLN A 19 1.67 -1.73 10.68
N LYS A 20 2.38 -2.79 11.10
CA LYS A 20 1.90 -4.16 10.97
C LYS A 20 0.57 -4.35 11.72
N SER A 21 0.46 -3.88 12.96
CA SER A 21 -0.79 -3.96 13.74
C SER A 21 -1.94 -3.27 13.02
N ASP A 22 -1.74 -2.03 12.59
CA ASP A 22 -2.79 -1.22 11.96
C ASP A 22 -3.29 -1.81 10.61
N VAL A 23 -2.40 -2.49 9.88
CA VAL A 23 -2.76 -3.20 8.65
C VAL A 23 -3.58 -4.44 8.96
N LEU A 24 -3.17 -5.22 9.96
CA LEU A 24 -3.88 -6.44 10.35
C LEU A 24 -5.26 -6.12 10.95
N GLU A 25 -5.37 -5.11 11.81
CA GLU A 25 -6.66 -4.67 12.36
C GLU A 25 -7.65 -4.26 11.25
N TRP A 26 -7.17 -3.59 10.20
CA TRP A 26 -8.05 -3.27 9.08
C TRP A 26 -8.47 -4.50 8.27
N LEU A 27 -7.61 -5.52 8.18
CA LEU A 27 -7.94 -6.78 7.54
C LEU A 27 -8.92 -7.61 8.38
N ASP A 28 -8.87 -7.52 9.70
CA ASP A 28 -9.82 -8.17 10.62
C ASP A 28 -11.27 -7.70 10.37
N ASP A 29 -11.45 -6.44 9.96
CA ASP A 29 -12.74 -5.87 9.61
C ASP A 29 -13.26 -6.27 8.21
N GLN A 30 -12.50 -7.05 7.44
CA GLN A 30 -12.89 -7.44 6.08
C GLN A 30 -13.48 -8.87 6.04
N PRO A 31 -14.46 -9.13 5.16
CA PRO A 31 -14.94 -10.49 4.95
C PRO A 31 -13.82 -11.44 4.49
N PRO A 32 -13.90 -12.74 4.82
CA PRO A 32 -12.95 -13.74 4.34
C PRO A 32 -12.83 -13.75 2.82
N SER A 33 -11.61 -13.93 2.31
CA SER A 33 -11.29 -14.00 0.87
C SER A 33 -11.84 -12.85 0.02
N SER A 34 -11.95 -11.65 0.58
CA SER A 34 -12.57 -10.50 -0.09
C SER A 34 -11.59 -9.41 -0.54
N VAL A 35 -10.35 -9.44 -0.06
CA VAL A 35 -9.33 -8.43 -0.33
C VAL A 35 -8.28 -8.96 -1.30
N VAL A 36 -7.98 -8.21 -2.35
CA VAL A 36 -6.80 -8.45 -3.21
C VAL A 36 -5.63 -7.66 -2.66
N PHE A 37 -4.51 -8.32 -2.40
CA PHE A 37 -3.27 -7.67 -2.00
C PHE A 37 -2.43 -7.35 -3.24
N LEU A 38 -1.91 -6.12 -3.34
CA LEU A 38 -1.01 -5.71 -4.41
C LEU A 38 0.33 -5.31 -3.80
N CYS A 39 1.39 -6.06 -4.12
CA CYS A 39 2.76 -5.77 -3.69
C CYS A 39 3.74 -6.24 -4.77
N PHE A 40 4.61 -5.34 -5.20
CA PHE A 40 5.56 -5.59 -6.28
C PHE A 40 6.97 -5.93 -5.78
N GLY A 41 7.05 -6.37 -4.52
CA GLY A 41 8.30 -6.69 -3.84
C GLY A 41 9.08 -5.44 -3.39
N SER A 42 10.27 -5.66 -2.84
CA SER A 42 11.07 -4.61 -2.21
C SER A 42 11.81 -3.72 -3.20
N MET A 43 12.06 -4.19 -4.42
CA MET A 43 12.96 -3.53 -5.39
C MET A 43 12.23 -2.89 -6.57
N ARG A 44 10.91 -3.09 -6.69
CA ARG A 44 10.12 -2.51 -7.78
C ARG A 44 9.30 -1.34 -7.27
N SER A 45 9.22 -0.33 -8.12
CA SER A 45 8.36 0.83 -8.02
C SER A 45 7.97 1.24 -9.43
N PHE A 46 6.98 2.10 -9.55
CA PHE A 46 6.45 2.53 -10.84
C PHE A 46 6.50 4.04 -10.98
N GLY A 47 6.65 4.52 -12.21
CA GLY A 47 6.43 5.93 -12.53
C GLY A 47 4.97 6.32 -12.36
N GLU A 48 4.74 7.62 -12.23
CA GLU A 48 3.43 8.21 -11.92
C GLU A 48 2.31 7.75 -12.86
N ASP A 49 2.57 7.69 -14.17
CA ASP A 49 1.55 7.27 -15.14
C ASP A 49 1.07 5.83 -14.89
N GLN A 50 1.99 4.92 -14.57
CA GLN A 50 1.65 3.54 -14.28
C GLN A 50 0.97 3.39 -12.92
N VAL A 51 1.35 4.19 -11.91
CA VAL A 51 0.64 4.28 -10.62
C VAL A 51 -0.79 4.75 -10.84
N ARG A 52 -1.01 5.75 -11.71
CA ARG A 52 -2.33 6.28 -12.05
C ARG A 52 -3.22 5.23 -12.71
N GLU A 53 -2.70 4.48 -13.68
CA GLU A 53 -3.44 3.39 -14.33
C GLU A 53 -3.81 2.28 -13.35
N ILE A 54 -2.90 1.90 -12.44
CA ILE A 54 -3.19 0.92 -11.38
C ILE A 54 -4.33 1.43 -10.49
N ALA A 55 -4.27 2.68 -10.05
CA ALA A 55 -5.30 3.28 -9.21
C ALA A 55 -6.68 3.28 -9.90
N TRP A 56 -6.74 3.64 -11.19
CA TRP A 56 -7.99 3.56 -11.96
C TRP A 56 -8.47 2.12 -12.15
N GLY A 57 -7.57 1.16 -12.36
CA GLY A 57 -7.90 -0.25 -12.42
C GLY A 57 -8.54 -0.76 -11.13
N LEU A 58 -7.94 -0.42 -9.98
CA LEU A 58 -8.46 -0.74 -8.65
C LEU A 58 -9.86 -0.15 -8.44
N GLU A 59 -10.03 1.15 -8.72
CA GLU A 59 -11.30 1.84 -8.57
C GLU A 59 -12.40 1.20 -9.43
N ARG A 60 -12.10 0.92 -10.70
CA ARG A 60 -13.06 0.32 -11.64
C ARG A 60 -13.38 -1.14 -11.35
N SER A 61 -12.48 -1.85 -10.67
CA SER A 61 -12.70 -3.26 -10.33
C SER A 61 -13.81 -3.45 -9.30
N GLY A 62 -14.05 -2.45 -8.44
CA GLY A 62 -14.97 -2.56 -7.30
C GLY A 62 -14.54 -3.58 -6.25
N LEU A 63 -13.34 -4.16 -6.36
CA LEU A 63 -12.80 -5.11 -5.40
C LEU A 63 -12.23 -4.36 -4.18
N ARG A 64 -12.27 -5.01 -3.02
CA ARG A 64 -11.49 -4.53 -1.88
C ARG A 64 -10.03 -4.78 -2.13
N PHE A 65 -9.18 -3.83 -1.76
CA PHE A 65 -7.75 -3.94 -2.03
C PHE A 65 -6.89 -3.44 -0.87
N LEU A 66 -5.72 -4.05 -0.75
CA LEU A 66 -4.61 -3.54 0.04
C LEU A 66 -3.42 -3.36 -0.90
N TRP A 67 -2.92 -2.13 -1.05
CA TRP A 67 -1.86 -1.82 -2.00
C TRP A 67 -0.61 -1.28 -1.30
N SER A 68 0.50 -2.01 -1.40
CA SER A 68 1.85 -1.53 -1.07
C SER A 68 2.38 -0.66 -2.21
N LEU A 69 2.30 0.65 -2.03
CA LEU A 69 2.76 1.66 -2.97
C LEU A 69 4.13 2.19 -2.52
N ARG A 70 5.16 1.98 -3.35
CA ARG A 70 6.55 2.38 -3.08
C ARG A 70 7.01 3.48 -4.02
N GLN A 71 7.74 4.44 -3.50
CA GLN A 71 8.31 5.56 -4.25
C GLN A 71 9.58 5.13 -4.98
N PRO A 72 9.72 5.42 -6.29
CA PRO A 72 10.96 5.16 -6.99
C PRO A 72 12.12 6.01 -6.44
N PRO A 73 13.36 5.48 -6.45
CA PRO A 73 14.52 6.28 -6.11
C PRO A 73 14.69 7.44 -7.10
N PRO A 74 15.34 8.55 -6.71
CA PRO A 74 15.73 9.60 -7.63
C PRO A 74 16.48 9.04 -8.85
N LYS A 75 16.21 9.60 -10.05
CA LYS A 75 16.68 9.08 -11.35
C LYS A 75 18.20 8.87 -11.45
N GLU A 76 18.98 9.56 -10.62
CA GLU A 76 20.45 9.53 -10.63
C GLU A 76 21.05 8.65 -9.52
N THR A 77 20.22 7.94 -8.76
CA THR A 77 20.65 7.12 -7.61
C THR A 77 20.26 5.65 -7.80
N VAL A 78 21.21 4.74 -7.50
CA VAL A 78 20.92 3.31 -7.38
C VAL A 78 20.58 3.04 -5.93
N ALA A 79 19.29 3.17 -5.60
CA ALA A 79 18.74 2.91 -4.28
C ALA A 79 17.49 2.05 -4.37
N SER A 80 17.11 1.42 -3.27
CA SER A 80 15.83 0.70 -3.18
C SER A 80 14.66 1.68 -3.08
N PRO A 81 13.47 1.31 -3.60
CA PRO A 81 12.26 2.08 -3.39
C PRO A 81 11.97 2.37 -1.92
N SER A 82 11.63 3.62 -1.62
CA SER A 82 11.22 4.08 -0.29
C SER A 82 9.71 4.15 -0.19
N ASP A 83 9.21 4.60 0.96
CA ASP A 83 7.80 4.91 1.13
C ASP A 83 7.55 6.34 0.63
N TYR A 84 6.36 6.60 0.07
CA TYR A 84 5.98 7.96 -0.31
C TYR A 84 5.75 8.80 0.94
N SER A 85 6.29 10.01 0.99
CA SER A 85 5.97 11.02 2.02
C SER A 85 4.62 11.72 1.77
N ASP A 86 4.13 11.69 0.54
CA ASP A 86 2.75 12.04 0.22
C ASP A 86 2.28 11.21 -0.99
N PRO A 87 1.58 10.09 -0.79
CA PRO A 87 1.06 9.30 -1.90
C PRO A 87 0.00 10.03 -2.73
N LYS A 88 -0.59 11.13 -2.22
CA LYS A 88 -1.55 11.94 -3.00
C LYS A 88 -0.90 12.61 -4.20
N ALA A 89 0.41 12.84 -4.16
CA ALA A 89 1.15 13.45 -5.25
C ALA A 89 1.15 12.60 -6.54
N VAL A 90 0.98 11.28 -6.40
CA VAL A 90 1.06 10.32 -7.54
C VAL A 90 -0.26 9.59 -7.82
N LEU A 91 -1.24 9.68 -6.92
CA LEU A 91 -2.55 9.07 -7.08
C LEU A 91 -3.50 10.02 -7.82
N PRO A 92 -4.51 9.48 -8.55
CA PRO A 92 -5.55 10.31 -9.13
C PRO A 92 -6.26 11.17 -8.06
N GLU A 93 -6.66 12.38 -8.44
CA GLU A 93 -7.38 13.29 -7.55
C GLU A 93 -8.63 12.62 -6.96
N GLY A 94 -8.80 12.74 -5.64
CA GLY A 94 -9.90 12.14 -4.88
C GLY A 94 -9.89 10.61 -4.79
N PHE A 95 -8.87 9.91 -5.31
CA PHE A 95 -8.81 8.43 -5.28
C PHE A 95 -8.93 7.89 -3.86
N LEU A 96 -8.22 8.49 -2.91
CA LEU A 96 -8.23 8.03 -1.52
C LEU A 96 -9.61 8.20 -0.88
N ASP A 97 -10.30 9.30 -1.18
CA ASP A 97 -11.65 9.56 -0.66
C ASP A 97 -12.64 8.53 -1.21
N ARG A 98 -12.52 8.19 -2.50
CA ARG A 98 -13.33 7.15 -3.14
C ARG A 98 -12.98 5.74 -2.66
N ALA A 99 -11.73 5.52 -2.25
CA ALA A 99 -11.26 4.26 -1.70
C ALA A 99 -11.63 4.05 -0.22
N VAL A 100 -12.19 5.06 0.47
CA VAL A 100 -12.62 4.91 1.87
C VAL A 100 -13.63 3.77 1.99
N GLY A 101 -13.33 2.81 2.87
CA GLY A 101 -14.18 1.64 3.12
C GLY A 101 -14.05 0.51 2.08
N ILE A 102 -13.35 0.75 0.96
CA ILE A 102 -13.12 -0.26 -0.09
C ILE A 102 -11.67 -0.73 -0.08
N GLY A 103 -10.71 0.18 0.05
CA GLY A 103 -9.31 -0.16 -0.04
C GLY A 103 -8.38 0.68 0.82
N LYS A 104 -7.15 0.20 0.92
CA LYS A 104 -6.12 0.78 1.78
C LYS A 104 -4.79 0.83 1.04
N VAL A 105 -4.12 1.97 1.11
CA VAL A 105 -2.79 2.19 0.55
C VAL A 105 -1.79 2.29 1.70
N ILE A 106 -0.70 1.55 1.60
CA ILE A 106 0.37 1.50 2.58
C ILE A 106 1.73 1.64 1.87
N GLY A 107 2.76 2.03 2.61
CA GLY A 107 4.14 2.00 2.14
C GLY A 107 4.69 0.57 2.16
N TRP A 108 5.67 0.31 3.02
CA TRP A 108 6.16 -1.04 3.26
C TRP A 108 5.05 -1.98 3.76
N ALA A 109 5.11 -3.24 3.36
CA ALA A 109 4.11 -4.25 3.70
C ALA A 109 4.73 -5.44 4.45
N PRO A 110 4.16 -5.86 5.60
CA PRO A 110 4.50 -7.13 6.25
C PRO A 110 3.91 -8.31 5.47
N GLN A 111 4.42 -8.53 4.24
CA GLN A 111 3.83 -9.39 3.22
C GLN A 111 3.46 -10.79 3.72
N VAL A 112 4.33 -11.44 4.50
CA VAL A 112 4.04 -12.79 5.04
C VAL A 112 2.81 -12.77 5.97
N ALA A 113 2.69 -11.75 6.83
CA ALA A 113 1.56 -11.64 7.74
C ALA A 113 0.27 -11.29 7.01
N ILE A 114 0.34 -10.42 5.99
CA ILE A 114 -0.80 -10.07 5.14
C ILE A 114 -1.29 -11.31 4.39
N LEU A 115 -0.41 -12.03 3.68
CA LEU A 115 -0.78 -13.20 2.89
C LEU A 115 -1.33 -14.35 3.73
N ALA A 116 -0.97 -14.42 5.02
CA ALA A 116 -1.52 -15.41 5.95
C ALA A 116 -2.91 -15.03 6.50
N HIS A 117 -3.39 -13.80 6.25
CA HIS A 117 -4.64 -13.30 6.81
C HIS A 117 -5.86 -13.86 6.05
N PRO A 118 -6.90 -14.37 6.72
CA PRO A 118 -8.06 -15.01 6.09
C PRO A 118 -8.88 -14.08 5.17
N ALA A 119 -8.78 -12.76 5.35
CA ALA A 119 -9.42 -11.79 4.46
C ALA A 119 -8.78 -11.70 3.07
N ILE A 120 -7.53 -12.12 2.89
CA ILE A 120 -6.85 -12.08 1.59
C ILE A 120 -7.39 -13.20 0.68
N GLY A 121 -7.95 -12.80 -0.46
CA GLY A 121 -8.48 -13.70 -1.48
C GLY A 121 -7.60 -13.83 -2.72
N GLY A 122 -6.61 -12.95 -2.89
CA GLY A 122 -5.71 -12.95 -4.04
C GLY A 122 -4.48 -12.06 -3.85
N PHE A 123 -3.46 -12.32 -4.67
CA PHE A 123 -2.19 -11.59 -4.73
C PHE A 123 -1.76 -11.38 -6.18
#